data_AF-A0A3N0DY62-F1
#
_entry.id   AF-A0A3N0DY62-F1
#
_cell.length_a   1.000
_cell.length_b   1.000
_cell.length_c   1.000
_cell.angle_alpha   90.00
_cell.angle_beta   90.00
_cell.angle_gamma   90.00
#
_symmetry.space_group_name_H-M   'P 1'
#
loop_
_entity.id
_entity.type
_entity.pdbx_description
1 polymer ?
#
loop_
_entity_poly.entity_id
_entity_poly.type
_entity_poly.pdbx_seq_one_letter_code
_entity_poly.pdbx_strand_id
1 'polypeptide(L)'
;MTDRDLLHALRSSRVRPSEAYARLFDAYGEELYEMCFGMLGDADVAQTVLRDTFIVTRAHVDRLPNERRFREWLFAVAEAECERHLRVVEADRLTEVADVGTSRPPCLRVRVLSGVTGPDLSGYRAHIAQRADSFDRRGFPVPPSARCHERPTTHLIPGFVVAACVLLVVVLAVYLITQQAPEDTTSWVADPSVNSDNGDS
;
A
#
# COMPACT_ATOMS: atom_id res chain seq x y z
N MET A 1 5.14 24.78 26.49
CA MET A 1 6.13 23.83 25.95
C MET A 1 5.95 23.80 24.44
N THR A 2 7.02 23.90 23.65
CA THR A 2 6.91 23.94 22.18
C THR A 2 7.05 22.55 21.56
N ASP A 3 6.61 22.38 20.31
CA ASP A 3 6.79 21.15 19.52
C ASP A 3 8.24 20.73 19.40
N ARG A 4 9.13 21.69 19.25
CA ARG A 4 10.58 21.46 19.23
C ARG A 4 11.06 20.84 20.54
N ASP A 5 10.61 21.37 21.68
CA ASP A 5 11.01 20.85 23.00
C ASP A 5 10.52 19.42 23.22
N LEU A 6 9.28 19.13 22.78
CA LEU A 6 8.68 17.80 22.82
C LEU A 6 9.46 16.80 21.97
N LEU A 7 9.75 17.18 20.73
CA LEU A 7 10.48 16.35 19.79
C LEU A 7 11.91 16.09 20.27
N HIS A 8 12.59 17.10 20.83
CA HIS A 8 13.89 16.91 21.48
C HIS A 8 13.79 15.94 22.68
N ALA A 9 12.75 16.05 23.51
CA ALA A 9 12.54 15.15 24.64
C ALA A 9 12.26 13.70 24.20
N LEU A 10 11.56 13.49 23.08
CA LEU A 10 11.28 12.17 22.53
C LEU A 10 12.52 11.50 21.92
N ARG A 11 13.39 12.28 21.27
CA ARG A 11 14.65 11.80 20.66
C ARG A 11 15.77 11.57 21.68
N SER A 12 15.77 12.33 22.76
CA SER A 12 16.87 12.28 23.73
C SER A 12 16.83 10.99 24.55
N SER A 13 17.93 10.23 24.50
CA SER A 13 18.15 9.08 25.39
C SER A 13 18.35 9.46 26.86
N ARG A 14 18.62 10.74 27.15
CA ARG A 14 18.82 11.26 28.51
C ARG A 14 17.50 11.49 29.25
N VAL A 15 16.42 11.75 28.51
CA VAL A 15 15.09 11.95 29.10
C VAL A 15 14.47 10.58 29.35
N ARG A 16 13.99 10.36 30.58
CA ARG A 16 13.36 9.07 30.92
C ARG A 16 12.15 8.83 30.03
N PRO A 17 11.89 7.59 29.60
CA PRO A 17 10.79 7.34 28.69
C PRO A 17 9.43 7.82 29.21
N SER A 18 9.14 7.57 30.49
CA SER A 18 7.92 8.02 31.15
C SER A 18 7.73 9.53 31.16
N GLU A 19 8.81 10.29 31.31
CA GLU A 19 8.76 11.75 31.32
C GLU A 19 8.45 12.31 29.93
N ALA A 20 9.09 11.77 28.88
CA ALA A 20 8.80 12.18 27.52
C ALA A 20 7.35 11.86 27.12
N TYR A 21 6.83 10.70 27.52
CA TYR A 21 5.42 10.35 27.30
C TYR A 21 4.45 11.22 28.10
N ALA A 22 4.79 11.56 29.35
CA ALA A 22 3.98 12.48 30.15
C ALA A 22 3.88 13.85 29.47
N ARG A 23 4.99 14.40 29.00
CA ARG A 23 5.01 15.66 28.25
C ARG A 23 4.19 15.59 26.96
N LEU A 24 4.31 14.49 26.22
CA LEU A 24 3.51 14.29 25.01
C LEU A 24 2.01 14.24 25.32
N PHE A 25 1.63 13.52 26.38
CA PHE A 25 0.25 13.49 26.85
C PHE A 25 -0.24 14.87 27.26
N ASP A 26 0.52 15.58 28.08
CA ASP A 26 0.12 16.88 28.61
C ASP A 26 -0.04 17.94 27.51
N ALA A 27 0.64 17.76 26.37
CA ALA A 27 0.52 18.65 25.21
C ALA A 27 -0.55 18.25 24.20
N TYR A 28 -0.69 16.95 23.90
CA TYR A 28 -1.49 16.45 22.77
C TYR A 28 -2.47 15.33 23.11
N GLY A 29 -2.40 14.76 24.32
CA GLY A 29 -3.11 13.54 24.69
C GLY A 29 -4.63 13.67 24.62
N GLU A 30 -5.19 14.80 25.06
CA GLU A 30 -6.63 15.05 25.01
C GLU A 30 -7.15 15.22 23.58
N GLU A 31 -6.48 16.04 22.77
CA GLU A 31 -6.89 16.30 21.39
C GLU A 31 -6.78 15.03 20.53
N LEU A 32 -5.71 14.25 20.70
CA LEU A 32 -5.55 12.98 20.01
C LEU A 32 -6.58 11.95 20.48
N TYR A 33 -6.93 11.92 21.76
CA TYR A 33 -7.99 11.04 22.26
C TYR A 33 -9.33 11.36 21.61
N GLU A 34 -9.72 12.63 21.58
CA GLU A 34 -10.98 13.08 20.97
C GLU A 34 -11.05 12.73 19.49
N MET A 35 -9.94 12.90 18.76
CA MET A 35 -9.86 12.47 17.36
C MET A 35 -10.05 10.96 17.22
N CYS A 36 -9.29 10.15 17.98
CA CYS A 36 -9.40 8.69 17.94
C CYS A 36 -10.83 8.24 18.29
N PHE A 37 -11.43 8.83 19.33
CA PHE A 37 -12.81 8.52 19.71
C PHE A 37 -13.81 8.90 18.62
N GLY A 38 -13.64 10.05 17.97
CA GLY A 38 -14.48 10.45 16.84
C GLY A 38 -14.40 9.49 15.64
N MET A 39 -13.24 8.86 15.41
CA MET A 39 -13.07 7.87 14.34
C MET A 39 -13.57 6.47 14.71
N LEU A 40 -13.47 6.08 15.98
CA LEU A 40 -13.63 4.69 16.42
C LEU A 40 -14.97 4.44 17.14
N GLY A 41 -15.57 5.46 17.74
CA GLY A 41 -16.84 5.38 18.47
C GLY A 41 -16.80 4.61 19.78
N ASP A 42 -15.67 3.99 20.13
CA ASP A 42 -15.45 3.23 21.35
C ASP A 42 -14.31 3.83 22.17
N ALA A 43 -14.59 4.10 23.44
CA ALA A 43 -13.79 4.83 24.39
C ALA A 43 -12.56 4.04 24.86
N ASP A 44 -12.68 2.73 25.09
CA ASP A 44 -11.57 1.87 25.50
C ASP A 44 -10.67 1.53 24.30
N VAL A 45 -11.27 1.36 23.12
CA VAL A 45 -10.55 1.22 21.85
C VAL A 45 -9.78 2.51 21.52
N ALA A 46 -10.39 3.69 21.64
CA ALA A 46 -9.72 4.97 21.41
C ALA A 46 -8.53 5.17 22.38
N GLN A 47 -8.68 4.81 23.65
CA GLN A 47 -7.59 4.82 24.63
C GLN A 47 -6.46 3.87 24.25
N THR A 48 -6.79 2.70 23.69
CA THR A 48 -5.81 1.74 23.19
C THR A 48 -5.06 2.28 21.97
N VAL A 49 -5.76 2.87 21.01
CA VAL A 49 -5.15 3.47 19.81
C VAL A 49 -4.28 4.67 20.15
N LEU A 50 -4.67 5.49 21.13
CA LEU A 50 -3.84 6.58 21.64
C LEU A 50 -2.52 6.08 22.25
N ARG A 51 -2.59 5.00 23.04
CA ARG A 51 -1.39 4.34 23.57
C ARG A 51 -0.47 3.88 22.44
N ASP A 52 -1.03 3.25 21.41
CA ASP A 52 -0.28 2.75 20.27
C ASP A 52 0.36 3.86 19.46
N THR A 53 -0.37 4.96 19.26
CA THR A 53 0.15 6.18 18.65
C THR A 53 1.40 6.63 19.37
N PHE A 54 1.40 6.73 20.69
CA PHE A 54 2.59 7.16 21.45
C PHE A 54 3.76 6.22 21.27
N ILE A 55 3.51 4.90 21.23
CA ILE A 55 4.55 3.90 20.99
C ILE A 55 5.17 4.12 19.59
N VAL A 56 4.34 4.25 18.56
CA VAL A 56 4.77 4.48 17.18
C VAL A 56 5.51 5.82 17.05
N THR A 57 4.96 6.89 17.63
CA THR A 57 5.59 8.22 17.67
C THR A 57 7.01 8.11 18.20
N ARG A 58 7.22 7.49 19.37
CA ARG A 58 8.58 7.40 19.94
C ARG A 58 9.50 6.54 19.08
N ALA A 59 9.01 5.42 18.55
CA ALA A 59 9.83 4.52 17.73
C ALA A 59 10.29 5.16 16.42
N HIS A 60 9.51 6.11 15.88
CA HIS A 60 9.73 6.65 14.53
C HIS A 60 9.94 8.16 14.47
N VAL A 61 10.04 8.85 15.61
CA VAL A 61 10.24 10.32 15.66
C VAL A 61 11.51 10.79 14.94
N ASP A 62 12.52 9.94 14.81
CA ASP A 62 13.75 10.23 14.07
C ASP A 62 13.54 10.32 12.55
N ARG A 63 12.43 9.76 12.04
CA ARG A 63 12.08 9.86 10.62
C ARG A 63 11.55 11.24 10.22
N LEU A 64 11.19 12.10 11.18
CA LEU A 64 10.65 13.42 10.90
C LEU A 64 11.78 14.46 10.70
N PRO A 65 12.10 14.89 9.47
CA PRO A 65 13.23 15.79 9.24
C PRO A 65 12.93 17.24 9.68
N ASN A 66 11.66 17.65 9.67
CA ASN A 66 11.25 19.02 9.97
C ASN A 66 10.40 19.09 11.24
N GLU A 67 10.98 19.63 12.30
CA GLU A 67 10.35 19.79 13.62
C GLU A 67 9.07 20.63 13.58
N ARG A 68 8.98 21.58 12.64
CA ARG A 68 7.78 22.43 12.50
C ARG A 68 6.55 21.65 12.05
N ARG A 69 6.75 20.41 11.58
CA ARG A 69 5.68 19.53 11.13
C ARG A 69 5.31 18.46 12.17
N PHE A 70 5.80 18.60 13.40
CA PHE A 70 5.63 17.58 14.43
C PHE A 70 4.17 17.33 14.76
N ARG A 71 3.37 18.40 14.89
CA ARG A 71 1.93 18.28 15.12
C ARG A 71 1.25 17.53 13.98
N GLU A 72 1.41 17.99 12.74
CA GLU A 72 0.76 17.35 11.59
C GLU A 72 1.20 15.89 11.42
N TRP A 73 2.46 15.59 11.69
CA TRP A 73 2.98 14.24 11.67
C TRP A 73 2.37 13.36 12.76
N LEU A 74 2.27 13.87 13.99
CA LEU A 74 1.70 13.15 15.13
C LEU A 74 0.22 12.79 14.89
N PHE A 75 -0.56 13.73 14.34
CA PHE A 75 -1.96 13.49 13.98
C PHE A 75 -2.07 12.47 12.84
N ALA A 76 -1.20 12.54 11.82
CA ALA A 76 -1.16 11.53 10.76
C ALA A 76 -0.82 10.12 11.29
N VAL A 77 0.04 10.01 12.31
CA VAL A 77 0.32 8.73 12.98
C VAL A 77 -0.93 8.22 13.68
N ALA A 78 -1.64 9.07 14.41
CA ALA A 78 -2.87 8.68 15.09
C ALA A 78 -4.00 8.27 14.12
N GLU A 79 -4.18 8.98 13.00
CA GLU A 79 -5.10 8.60 11.93
C GLU A 79 -4.74 7.22 11.36
N ALA A 80 -3.46 6.98 11.05
CA ALA A 80 -3.00 5.70 10.53
C ALA A 80 -3.24 4.54 11.53
N GLU A 81 -3.09 4.79 12.83
CA GLU A 81 -3.38 3.79 13.86
C GLU A 81 -4.89 3.54 14.03
N CYS A 82 -5.74 4.57 13.90
CA CYS A 82 -7.19 4.41 13.85
C CYS A 82 -7.63 3.57 12.64
N GLU A 83 -7.14 3.90 11.44
CA GLU A 83 -7.44 3.16 10.22
C GLU A 83 -7.00 1.69 10.32
N ARG A 84 -5.81 1.45 10.90
CA ARG A 84 -5.33 0.09 11.14
C ARG A 84 -6.26 -0.68 12.06
N HIS A 85 -6.76 -0.06 13.12
CA HIS A 85 -7.71 -0.69 14.03
C HIS A 85 -9.04 -1.00 13.33
N LEU A 86 -9.59 -0.07 12.56
CA LEU A 86 -10.82 -0.28 11.79
C LEU A 86 -10.72 -1.47 10.82
N ARG A 87 -9.55 -1.69 10.21
CA ARG A 87 -9.33 -2.86 9.33
C ARG A 87 -9.28 -4.19 10.07
N VAL A 88 -8.72 -4.20 11.28
CA VAL A 88 -8.72 -5.41 12.11
C VAL A 88 -10.14 -5.74 12.53
N VAL A 89 -10.90 -4.74 12.97
CA VAL A 89 -12.32 -4.91 13.34
C VAL A 89 -13.14 -5.35 12.13
N GLU A 90 -12.92 -4.79 10.94
CA GLU A 90 -13.63 -5.21 9.73
C GLU A 90 -13.33 -6.67 9.36
N ALA A 91 -12.08 -7.12 9.51
CA ALA A 91 -11.73 -8.52 9.32
C ALA A 91 -12.38 -9.46 10.35
N ASP A 92 -12.59 -8.97 11.58
CA ASP A 92 -13.13 -9.73 12.72
C ASP A 92 -14.68 -9.66 12.83
N ARG A 93 -15.33 -8.64 12.26
CA ARG A 93 -16.80 -8.50 12.19
C ARG A 93 -17.49 -9.57 11.36
N LEU A 94 -16.73 -10.35 10.58
CA LEU A 94 -17.24 -11.58 9.99
C LEU A 94 -17.58 -12.65 11.03
N THR A 95 -17.24 -12.43 12.31
CA THR A 95 -17.36 -13.43 13.37
C THR A 95 -18.25 -13.06 14.56
N GLU A 96 -18.50 -11.80 14.94
CA GLU A 96 -19.36 -11.48 16.12
C GLU A 96 -19.78 -10.00 16.26
N VAL A 97 -20.77 -9.73 17.14
CA VAL A 97 -21.27 -8.37 17.50
C VAL A 97 -20.58 -7.88 18.77
N ALA A 98 -19.82 -6.78 18.69
CA ALA A 98 -19.11 -6.19 19.82
C ALA A 98 -19.96 -5.19 20.63
N ASP A 99 -19.80 -5.20 21.96
CA ASP A 99 -20.28 -4.17 22.88
C ASP A 99 -19.45 -2.88 22.69
N VAL A 100 -20.13 -1.73 22.55
CA VAL A 100 -19.49 -0.44 22.25
C VAL A 100 -19.45 0.40 23.52
N GLY A 101 -18.26 0.56 24.09
CA GLY A 101 -18.04 1.41 25.26
C GLY A 101 -18.05 2.88 24.87
N THR A 102 -19.13 3.62 25.10
CA THR A 102 -19.21 5.06 24.71
C THR A 102 -18.79 6.02 25.82
N SER A 103 -18.67 5.56 27.07
CA SER A 103 -18.28 6.42 28.20
C SER A 103 -16.77 6.61 28.26
N ARG A 104 -16.33 7.86 28.35
CA ARG A 104 -14.91 8.21 28.50
C ARG A 104 -14.25 7.42 29.64
N PRO A 105 -13.03 6.86 29.45
CA PRO A 105 -12.38 6.06 30.46
C PRO A 105 -12.02 6.92 31.68
N PRO A 106 -12.31 6.47 32.91
CA PRO A 106 -11.80 7.15 34.09
C PRO A 106 -10.27 7.11 34.06
N CYS A 107 -9.64 8.24 34.42
CA CYS A 107 -8.18 8.33 34.56
C CYS A 107 -7.41 8.08 33.25
N LEU A 108 -7.91 8.55 32.09
CA LEU A 108 -7.32 8.38 30.76
C LEU A 108 -5.79 8.53 30.74
N ARG A 109 -5.27 9.64 31.29
CA ARG A 109 -3.83 9.91 31.40
C ARG A 109 -3.07 8.78 32.08
N VAL A 110 -3.56 8.31 33.23
CA VAL A 110 -2.90 7.24 33.99
C VAL A 110 -2.90 5.96 33.19
N ARG A 111 -4.04 5.56 32.60
CA ARG A 111 -4.15 4.35 31.78
C ARG A 111 -3.19 4.36 30.59
N VAL A 112 -3.15 5.46 29.84
CA VAL A 112 -2.23 5.61 28.71
C VAL A 112 -0.78 5.54 29.18
N LEU A 113 -0.39 6.35 30.16
CA LEU A 113 1.01 6.40 30.61
C LEU A 113 1.48 5.07 31.23
N SER A 114 0.65 4.39 32.01
CA SER A 114 0.94 3.04 32.52
C SER A 114 1.09 2.04 31.37
N GLY A 115 0.21 2.11 30.36
CA GLY A 115 0.26 1.24 29.18
C GLY A 115 1.49 1.45 28.30
N VAL A 116 2.03 2.67 28.23
CA VAL A 116 3.21 2.96 27.41
C VAL A 116 4.52 2.70 28.18
N THR A 117 4.51 2.76 29.51
CA THR A 117 5.76 2.70 30.32
C THR A 117 5.97 1.39 31.06
N GLY A 118 4.93 0.58 31.25
CA GLY A 118 5.00 -0.68 32.01
C GLY A 118 6.07 -1.66 31.48
N PRO A 119 6.85 -2.32 32.37
CA PRO A 119 7.88 -3.27 31.96
C PRO A 119 7.31 -4.51 31.25
N ASP A 120 6.16 -4.99 31.72
CA ASP A 120 5.45 -6.16 31.17
C ASP A 120 4.96 -5.94 29.73
N LEU A 121 4.90 -4.68 29.30
CA LEU A 121 4.44 -4.27 27.96
C LEU A 121 5.61 -4.05 26.98
N SER A 122 6.83 -4.43 27.33
CA SER A 122 7.99 -4.36 26.42
C SER A 122 7.76 -5.12 25.09
N GLY A 123 7.29 -6.37 25.16
CA GLY A 123 6.97 -7.15 23.96
C GLY A 123 5.85 -6.53 23.13
N TYR A 124 4.80 -6.03 23.79
CA TYR A 124 3.72 -5.29 23.14
C TYR A 124 4.27 -4.07 22.38
N ARG A 125 5.08 -3.23 23.04
CA ARG A 125 5.67 -2.04 22.41
C ARG A 125 6.54 -2.37 21.21
N ALA A 126 7.35 -3.43 21.29
CA ALA A 126 8.17 -3.88 20.18
C ALA A 126 7.29 -4.29 18.98
N HIS A 127 6.22 -5.05 19.23
CA HIS A 127 5.26 -5.44 18.20
C HIS A 127 4.58 -4.22 17.53
N ILE A 128 4.08 -3.28 18.34
CA ILE A 128 3.42 -2.05 17.84
C ILE A 128 4.39 -1.18 17.04
N ALA A 129 5.63 -1.02 17.51
CA ALA A 129 6.66 -0.27 16.80
C ALA A 129 7.01 -0.91 15.45
N GLN A 130 7.08 -2.26 15.39
CA GLN A 130 7.44 -3.00 14.20
C GLN A 130 6.32 -3.00 13.14
N ARG A 131 5.06 -3.15 13.52
CA ARG A 131 3.93 -3.18 12.55
C ARG A 131 3.69 -1.83 11.85
N ALA A 132 4.20 -0.74 12.42
CA ALA A 132 4.13 0.60 11.87
C ALA A 132 5.44 0.96 11.14
N ASP A 133 5.82 0.20 10.12
CA ASP A 133 7.11 0.37 9.42
C ASP A 133 7.03 1.25 8.14
N SER A 134 5.81 1.46 7.63
CA SER A 134 5.55 2.07 6.32
C SER A 134 5.43 3.59 6.41
N PHE A 135 6.48 4.31 6.01
CA PHE A 135 6.53 5.77 5.97
C PHE A 135 7.05 6.27 4.62
N ASP A 136 6.57 7.43 4.16
CA ASP A 136 6.99 8.07 2.92
C ASP A 136 8.41 8.67 3.06
N ARG A 137 8.96 9.18 1.96
CA ARG A 137 10.29 9.82 1.96
C ARG A 137 10.39 11.05 2.88
N ARG A 138 9.27 11.64 3.29
CA ARG A 138 9.20 12.80 4.19
C ARG A 138 9.01 12.36 5.64
N GLY A 139 8.98 11.06 5.90
CA GLY A 139 8.77 10.48 7.21
C GLY A 139 7.32 10.47 7.66
N PHE A 140 6.34 10.72 6.78
CA PHE A 140 4.91 10.65 7.12
C PHE A 140 4.40 9.21 6.98
N PRO A 141 3.53 8.73 7.88
CA PRO A 141 2.96 7.39 7.75
C PRO A 141 2.23 7.30 6.42
N VAL A 142 2.49 6.22 5.68
CA VAL A 142 1.72 5.93 4.47
C VAL A 142 0.46 5.24 4.96
N PRO A 143 -0.75 5.75 4.65
CA PRO A 143 -1.95 4.99 4.93
C PRO A 143 -1.74 3.63 4.29
N PRO A 144 -1.90 2.52 5.05
CA PRO A 144 -1.75 1.20 4.45
C PRO A 144 -2.64 1.24 3.23
N SER A 145 -2.11 1.05 2.02
CA SER A 145 -2.91 1.27 0.81
C SER A 145 -4.23 0.56 1.06
N ALA A 146 -5.36 1.26 0.88
CA ALA A 146 -6.61 0.55 0.76
C ALA A 146 -6.27 -0.48 -0.30
N ARG A 147 -6.16 -1.74 0.10
CA ARG A 147 -6.22 -2.79 -0.87
C ARG A 147 -7.64 -2.60 -1.36
N CYS A 148 -7.79 -1.76 -2.40
CA CYS A 148 -8.68 -2.09 -3.48
C CYS A 148 -8.48 -3.58 -3.60
N HIS A 149 -9.54 -4.33 -3.32
CA HIS A 149 -9.56 -5.74 -3.62
C HIS A 149 -9.18 -5.77 -5.10
N GLU A 150 -7.88 -5.91 -5.36
CA GLU A 150 -7.32 -6.09 -6.67
C GLU A 150 -7.95 -7.41 -7.02
N ARG A 151 -9.08 -7.35 -7.74
CA ARG A 151 -9.46 -8.44 -8.62
C ARG A 151 -8.14 -8.83 -9.25
N PRO A 152 -7.69 -10.08 -9.10
CA PRO A 152 -6.44 -10.47 -9.71
C PRO A 152 -6.71 -10.36 -11.21
N THR A 153 -6.34 -9.23 -11.82
CA THR A 153 -6.28 -9.08 -13.26
C THR A 153 -5.02 -9.81 -13.67
N THR A 154 -5.11 -11.13 -13.54
CA THR A 154 -4.11 -12.10 -13.93
C THR A 154 -3.96 -12.01 -15.44
N HIS A 155 -2.90 -11.34 -15.88
CA HIS A 155 -2.07 -11.75 -17.02
C HIS A 155 -2.79 -12.34 -18.25
N LEU A 156 -3.70 -11.61 -18.89
CA LEU A 156 -4.19 -11.95 -20.25
C LEU A 156 -3.39 -11.28 -21.38
N ILE A 157 -2.34 -10.52 -21.06
CA ILE A 157 -1.48 -9.89 -22.08
C ILE A 157 -0.52 -10.87 -22.78
N PRO A 158 0.10 -11.90 -22.15
CA PRO A 158 1.03 -12.76 -22.88
C PRO A 158 0.34 -13.67 -23.90
N GLY A 159 -0.92 -14.09 -23.67
CA GLY A 159 -1.66 -14.94 -24.60
C GLY A 159 -2.09 -14.20 -25.88
N PHE A 160 -2.50 -12.93 -25.75
CA PHE A 160 -2.94 -12.13 -26.90
C PHE A 160 -1.77 -11.79 -27.84
N VAL A 161 -0.60 -11.50 -27.29
CA VAL A 161 0.61 -11.24 -28.09
C VAL A 161 1.04 -12.50 -28.85
N VAL A 162 1.03 -13.67 -28.20
CA VAL A 162 1.36 -14.94 -28.87
C VAL A 162 0.34 -15.27 -29.97
N ALA A 163 -0.96 -15.13 -29.70
CA ALA A 163 -2.00 -15.36 -30.68
C ALA A 163 -1.90 -14.42 -31.89
N ALA A 164 -1.62 -13.13 -31.66
CA ALA A 164 -1.40 -12.15 -32.72
C ALA A 164 -0.15 -12.46 -33.55
N CYS A 165 0.95 -12.88 -32.92
CA CYS A 165 2.16 -13.31 -33.63
C CYS A 165 1.90 -14.56 -34.47
N VAL A 166 1.18 -15.56 -33.96
CA VAL A 166 0.83 -16.77 -34.72
C VAL A 166 -0.07 -16.41 -35.92
N LEU A 167 -1.08 -15.57 -35.71
CA LEU A 167 -1.96 -15.13 -36.79
C LEU A 167 -1.18 -14.40 -37.90
N LEU A 168 -0.25 -13.52 -37.53
CA LEU A 168 0.58 -12.77 -38.48
C LEU A 168 1.50 -13.70 -39.29
N VAL A 169 2.09 -14.71 -38.65
CA VAL A 169 2.91 -15.72 -39.35
C VAL A 169 2.08 -16.54 -40.34
N VAL A 170 0.86 -16.96 -39.95
CA VAL A 170 -0.03 -17.71 -40.85
C VAL A 170 -0.45 -16.89 -42.05
N VAL A 171 -0.84 -15.62 -41.85
CA VAL A 171 -1.20 -14.70 -42.94
C VAL A 171 -0.02 -14.49 -43.89
N LEU A 172 1.19 -14.29 -43.35
CA LEU A 172 2.40 -14.13 -44.16
C LEU A 172 2.71 -15.39 -44.98
N ALA A 173 2.60 -16.59 -44.38
CA ALA A 173 2.82 -17.85 -45.08
C ALA A 173 1.82 -18.05 -46.22
N VAL A 174 0.53 -17.77 -46.00
CA VAL A 174 -0.50 -17.81 -47.05
C VAL A 174 -0.18 -16.82 -48.16
N TYR A 175 0.21 -15.59 -47.82
CA TYR A 175 0.60 -14.59 -48.82
C TYR A 175 1.77 -15.06 -49.69
N LEU A 176 2.81 -15.64 -49.07
CA LEU A 176 3.96 -16.18 -49.80
C LEU A 176 3.57 -17.37 -50.69
N ILE A 177 2.68 -18.27 -50.24
CA ILE A 177 2.15 -19.36 -51.05
C ILE A 177 1.35 -18.81 -52.24
N THR A 178 0.52 -17.78 -52.03
CA THR A 178 -0.24 -17.16 -53.13
C THR A 178 0.64 -16.41 -54.12
N GLN A 179 1.81 -15.93 -53.69
CA GLN A 179 2.80 -15.29 -54.56
C GLN A 179 3.65 -16.31 -55.31
N GLN A 180 3.77 -17.54 -54.80
CA GLN A 180 4.36 -18.66 -55.54
C GLN A 180 3.31 -19.28 -56.47
N ALA A 181 2.92 -18.52 -57.49
CA ALA A 181 2.42 -19.12 -58.72
C ALA A 181 3.57 -19.97 -59.31
N PRO A 182 3.33 -21.23 -59.69
CA PRO A 182 4.39 -22.14 -60.14
C PRO A 182 5.00 -21.62 -61.45
N GLU A 183 6.31 -21.36 -61.44
CA GLU A 183 7.09 -21.14 -62.65
C GLU A 183 6.91 -22.34 -63.59
N ASP A 184 6.34 -22.08 -64.76
CA ASP A 184 6.02 -23.04 -65.81
C ASP A 184 7.25 -23.89 -66.21
N THR A 185 7.31 -25.12 -65.70
CA THR A 185 8.03 -26.21 -66.34
C THR A 185 7.26 -26.69 -67.58
N THR A 186 7.25 -25.89 -68.64
CA THR A 186 6.84 -26.32 -69.99
C THR A 186 7.87 -25.86 -71.02
N SER A 187 9.09 -26.40 -70.91
CA SER A 187 10.13 -26.31 -71.94
C SER A 187 10.57 -27.70 -72.37
N TRP A 188 9.73 -28.43 -73.11
CA TRP A 188 10.13 -29.53 -74.01
C TRP A 188 8.93 -29.91 -74.91
N VAL A 189 9.22 -30.37 -76.14
CA VAL A 189 8.33 -30.69 -77.30
C VAL A 189 7.98 -29.47 -78.18
N ALA A 190 8.89 -28.97 -79.04
CA ALA A 190 9.34 -29.49 -80.34
C ALA A 190 8.33 -29.28 -81.51
N ASP A 191 8.74 -28.43 -82.47
CA ASP A 191 8.76 -28.49 -83.96
C ASP A 191 7.80 -29.47 -84.71
N PRO A 192 7.58 -29.38 -86.05
CA PRO A 192 7.98 -28.38 -87.05
C PRO A 192 6.86 -28.06 -88.08
N SER A 193 7.22 -27.34 -89.15
CA SER A 193 6.92 -27.70 -90.56
C SER A 193 6.19 -26.66 -91.44
N VAL A 194 6.89 -26.36 -92.54
CA VAL A 194 6.42 -26.21 -93.92
C VAL A 194 5.58 -24.98 -94.28
N ASN A 195 6.24 -24.02 -94.94
CA ASN A 195 5.58 -23.05 -95.81
C ASN A 195 5.82 -23.53 -97.25
N SER A 196 4.86 -24.31 -97.76
CA SER A 196 4.78 -24.72 -99.16
C SER A 196 3.62 -23.99 -99.82
N ASP A 197 3.89 -23.52 -101.04
CA ASP A 197 2.96 -23.13 -102.09
C ASP A 197 2.04 -21.93 -101.89
N ASN A 198 2.20 -20.96 -102.79
CA ASN A 198 1.07 -20.43 -103.56
C ASN A 198 1.61 -19.86 -104.88
N GLY A 199 1.56 -20.70 -105.92
CA GLY A 199 1.40 -20.26 -107.31
C GLY A 199 -0.08 -20.27 -107.71
N ASP A 200 -0.34 -19.67 -108.86
CA ASP A 200 -1.62 -19.53 -109.60
C ASP A 200 -2.57 -18.40 -109.20
N SER A 201 -2.47 -17.29 -109.94
CA SER A 201 -3.52 -16.81 -110.88
C SER A 201 -2.96 -15.72 -111.81
#